data_AF-A0A6H9Y5D1-F1
#
_entry.id   AF-A0A6H9Y5D1-F1
#
_cell.length_a   1.000
_cell.length_b   1.000
_cell.length_c   1.000
_cell.angle_alpha   90.00
_cell.angle_beta   90.00
_cell.angle_gamma   90.00
#
_symmetry.space_group_name_H-M   'P 1'
#
loop_
_entity.id
_entity.type
_entity.pdbx_description
1 polymer ?
#
loop_
_entity_poly.entity_id
_entity_poly.type
_entity_poly.pdbx_seq_one_letter_code
_entity_poly.pdbx_strand_id
1 'polypeptide(L)'
;MAPVALSEAAVKHVATYSYGKHTRQKVDAYWNNPKAGTTQPGLVIIHGGAWNGGKRTDWTTTAQWYASRGFAVFAIDHRYDSRSP
;
A
#
# COMPACT_ATOMS: atom_id res chain seq x y z
N MET A 1 19.49 12.88 23.68
CA MET A 1 18.13 12.55 23.18
C MET A 1 18.20 11.14 22.63
N ALA A 2 17.66 10.14 23.32
CA ALA A 2 17.64 8.77 22.81
C ALA A 2 16.57 8.66 21.71
N PRO A 3 16.79 7.89 20.63
CA PRO A 3 15.74 7.65 19.66
C PRO A 3 14.63 6.86 20.35
N VAL A 4 13.39 7.36 20.29
CA VAL A 4 12.23 6.57 20.67
C VAL A 4 12.09 5.51 19.58
N ALA A 5 12.63 4.32 19.85
CA ALA A 5 12.22 3.12 19.12
C ALA A 5 10.75 2.88 19.46
N LEU A 6 9.84 3.52 18.72
CA LEU A 6 8.51 2.99 18.56
C LEU A 6 8.75 1.61 17.94
N SER A 7 8.51 0.55 18.69
CA SER A 7 8.42 -0.79 18.10
C SER A 7 7.35 -0.70 17.03
N GLU A 8 7.74 -0.57 15.76
CA GLU A 8 6.79 -0.67 14.67
C GLU A 8 6.24 -2.08 14.74
N ALA A 9 5.03 -2.23 15.27
CA ALA A 9 4.38 -3.51 15.29
C ALA A 9 4.34 -4.00 13.84
N ALA A 10 4.90 -5.18 13.60
CA ALA A 10 4.88 -5.80 12.28
C ALA A 10 3.44 -5.79 11.75
N VAL A 11 3.28 -5.37 10.50
CA VAL A 11 1.97 -5.39 9.82
C VAL A 11 1.42 -6.82 9.88
N LYS A 12 0.27 -7.00 10.53
CA LYS A 12 -0.31 -8.33 10.78
C LYS A 12 -0.85 -8.98 9.52
N HIS A 13 -1.39 -8.18 8.60
CA HIS A 13 -2.05 -8.67 7.41
C HIS A 13 -1.47 -8.04 6.16
N VAL A 14 -1.07 -8.89 5.23
CA VAL A 14 -0.64 -8.51 3.89
C VAL A 14 -1.31 -9.44 2.89
N ALA A 15 -1.97 -8.87 1.88
CA ALA A 15 -2.62 -9.64 0.83
C ALA A 15 -2.62 -8.89 -0.49
N THR A 16 -2.55 -9.63 -1.60
CA THR A 16 -2.65 -9.07 -2.94
C THR A 16 -3.99 -9.45 -3.57
N TYR A 17 -4.69 -8.46 -4.14
CA TYR A 17 -5.98 -8.66 -4.82
C TYR A 17 -5.95 -8.13 -6.24
N SER A 18 -6.89 -8.58 -7.05
CA SER A 18 -7.18 -7.97 -8.36
C SER A 18 -8.37 -7.04 -8.21
N TYR A 19 -8.28 -5.83 -8.74
CA TYR A 19 -9.40 -4.87 -8.77
C TYR A 19 -10.01 -4.73 -10.18
N GLY A 20 -9.51 -5.49 -11.15
CA GLY A 20 -10.04 -5.53 -12.50
C GLY A 20 -9.48 -6.69 -13.32
N LYS A 21 -9.87 -6.76 -14.60
CA LYS A 21 -9.53 -7.87 -15.51
C LYS A 21 -8.11 -7.79 -16.07
N HIS A 22 -7.55 -6.59 -16.16
CA HIS A 22 -6.21 -6.41 -16.73
C HIS A 22 -5.15 -6.94 -15.75
N THR A 23 -4.07 -7.54 -16.25
CA THR A 23 -3.03 -8.18 -15.43
C THR A 23 -2.38 -7.23 -14.41
N ARG A 24 -2.22 -5.95 -14.79
CA ARG A 24 -1.74 -4.86 -13.92
C ARG A 24 -2.77 -4.25 -12.97
N GLN A 25 -4.05 -4.66 -12.99
CA GLN A 25 -5.03 -4.14 -12.04
C GLN A 25 -4.94 -4.92 -10.72
N LYS A 26 -3.83 -4.72 -10.02
CA LYS A 26 -3.48 -5.39 -8.76
C LYS A 26 -3.32 -4.37 -7.63
N VAL A 27 -3.67 -4.78 -6.42
CA VAL A 27 -3.49 -4.01 -5.20
C VAL A 27 -2.82 -4.89 -4.15
N ASP A 28 -1.82 -4.36 -3.46
CA ASP A 28 -1.35 -4.90 -2.19
C ASP A 28 -2.01 -4.14 -1.06
N ALA A 29 -2.69 -4.88 -0.19
CA ALA A 29 -3.31 -4.37 1.02
C ALA A 29 -2.43 -4.72 2.23
N TYR A 30 -2.18 -3.71 3.07
CA TYR A 30 -1.42 -3.80 4.31
C TYR A 30 -2.28 -3.22 5.43
N TRP A 31 -2.62 -4.02 6.44
CA TRP A 31 -3.44 -3.52 7.55
C TRP A 31 -3.21 -4.29 8.86
N ASN A 32 -3.72 -3.69 9.92
CA ASN A 32 -3.75 -4.24 11.27
C ASN A 32 -5.20 -4.28 11.72
N ASN A 33 -5.51 -5.09 12.73
CA ASN A 33 -6.86 -5.06 13.31
C ASN A 33 -7.12 -3.66 13.91
N PRO A 34 -8.23 -2.99 13.58
CA PRO A 34 -8.58 -1.74 14.22
C PRO A 34 -8.84 -1.96 15.72
N LYS A 35 -8.72 -0.90 16.52
CA LYS A 35 -9.14 -0.96 17.93
C LYS A 35 -10.64 -1.25 17.99
N ALA A 36 -11.08 -1.99 19.00
CA ALA A 36 -12.50 -2.29 19.18
C ALA A 36 -13.34 -1.00 19.17
N GLY A 37 -14.43 -1.00 18.40
CA GLY A 37 -15.30 0.17 18.23
C GLY A 37 -14.75 1.28 17.32
N THR A 38 -13.66 1.06 16.58
CA THR A 38 -13.09 2.05 15.65
C THR A 38 -13.05 1.54 14.22
N THR A 39 -13.14 2.45 13.25
CA THR A 39 -12.84 2.19 11.84
C THR A 39 -11.40 2.56 11.53
N GLN A 40 -10.80 1.82 10.60
CA GLN A 40 -9.44 2.12 10.16
C GLN A 40 -9.49 3.10 8.98
N PRO A 41 -8.79 4.24 9.02
CA PRO A 41 -8.69 5.12 7.85
C PRO A 41 -7.97 4.41 6.71
N GLY A 42 -8.51 4.53 5.50
CA GLY A 42 -7.91 4.00 4.28
C GLY A 42 -6.92 4.98 3.66
N LEU A 43 -5.79 4.48 3.18
CA LEU A 43 -4.79 5.24 2.42
C LEU A 43 -4.47 4.49 1.12
N VAL A 44 -4.66 5.15 -0.03
CA VAL A 44 -4.32 4.57 -1.34
C VAL A 44 -3.05 5.22 -1.87
N ILE A 45 -2.06 4.39 -2.23
CA ILE A 45 -0.82 4.82 -2.88
C ILE A 45 -0.92 4.48 -4.36
N ILE A 46 -0.79 5.51 -5.21
CA ILE A 46 -0.70 5.37 -6.67
C ILE A 46 0.72 5.76 -7.07
N HIS A 47 1.49 4.81 -7.60
CA HIS A 47 2.86 5.07 -8.01
C HIS A 47 2.93 6.00 -9.23
N GLY A 48 4.00 6.80 -9.30
CA GLY A 48 4.36 7.57 -10.50
C GLY A 48 5.07 6.72 -11.55
N GLY A 49 5.82 7.37 -12.44
CA GLY A 49 6.54 6.71 -13.54
C GLY A 49 5.95 7.02 -14.91
N ALA A 50 5.53 8.27 -15.14
CA ALA A 50 5.08 8.77 -16.44
C ALA A 50 4.08 7.86 -17.19
N TRP A 51 3.20 7.18 -16.45
CA TRP A 51 2.19 6.24 -16.99
C TRP A 51 2.75 5.04 -17.77
N ASN A 52 4.07 4.83 -17.81
CA ASN A 52 4.72 3.69 -18.47
C ASN A 52 5.74 2.95 -17.57
N GLY A 53 5.89 3.39 -16.32
CA GLY A 53 6.83 2.83 -15.35
C GLY A 53 6.29 2.80 -13.92
N GLY A 54 7.14 2.31 -13.02
CA GLY A 54 6.82 2.13 -11.61
C GLY A 54 5.95 0.89 -11.32
N LYS A 55 5.91 0.48 -10.06
CA LYS A 55 5.12 -0.66 -9.61
C LYS A 55 4.71 -0.50 -8.15
N ARG A 56 3.59 -1.12 -7.76
CA ARG A 56 3.09 -1.09 -6.38
C ARG A 56 4.13 -1.55 -5.35
N THR A 57 5.00 -2.49 -5.72
CA THR A 57 5.99 -3.07 -4.80
C THR A 57 7.13 -2.11 -4.45
N ASP A 58 7.34 -1.06 -5.24
CA ASP A 58 8.31 -0.01 -4.88
C ASP A 58 7.87 0.76 -3.62
N TRP A 59 6.59 0.63 -3.23
CA TRP A 59 5.99 1.30 -2.09
C TRP A 59 5.80 0.40 -0.87
N THR A 60 6.30 -0.85 -0.87
CA THR A 60 6.08 -1.80 0.24
C THR A 60 6.51 -1.23 1.60
N THR A 61 7.72 -0.68 1.69
CA THR A 61 8.23 -0.11 2.97
C THR A 61 7.38 1.06 3.46
N THR A 62 7.03 1.99 2.56
CA THR A 62 6.16 3.13 2.89
C THR A 62 4.75 2.67 3.30
N ALA A 63 4.20 1.68 2.60
CA ALA A 63 2.88 1.13 2.92
C ALA A 63 2.87 0.48 4.31
N GLN A 64 3.90 -0.30 4.64
CA GLN A 64 4.05 -0.91 5.96
C GLN A 64 4.24 0.15 7.06
N TRP A 65 4.96 1.23 6.78
CA TRP A 65 5.16 2.35 7.72
C TRP A 65 3.86 3.07 8.07
N TYR A 66 2.98 3.30 7.09
CA TYR A 66 1.64 3.85 7.37
C TYR A 66 0.73 2.82 8.04
N ALA A 67 0.81 1.54 7.66
CA ALA A 67 0.00 0.49 8.28
C ALA A 67 0.33 0.26 9.75
N SER A 68 1.60 0.36 10.15
CA SER A 68 2.03 0.29 11.56
C SER A 68 1.51 1.48 12.38
N ARG A 69 1.08 2.57 11.73
CA ARG A 69 0.50 3.78 12.34
C ARG A 69 -1.03 3.82 12.30
N GLY A 70 -1.66 2.71 11.94
CA GLY A 70 -3.11 2.55 12.04
C GLY A 70 -3.88 2.84 10.75
N PHE A 71 -3.21 2.95 9.59
CA PHE A 71 -3.89 3.04 8.29
C PHE A 71 -4.10 1.66 7.66
N ALA A 72 -5.22 1.45 6.97
CA ALA A 72 -5.35 0.37 6.01
C ALA A 72 -4.78 0.89 4.68
N VAL A 73 -3.64 0.36 4.25
CA VAL A 73 -2.88 0.93 3.13
C VAL A 73 -3.00 0.04 1.91
N PHE A 74 -3.27 0.66 0.76
CA PHE A 74 -3.50 -0.01 -0.50
C PHE A 74 -2.56 0.55 -1.57
N ALA A 75 -1.49 -0.17 -1.88
CA ALA A 75 -0.59 0.20 -2.98
C ALA A 75 -1.06 -0.48 -4.27
N ILE A 76 -1.34 0.31 -5.32
CA ILE A 76 -1.93 -0.23 -6.56
C ILE A 76 -0.96 -0.16 -7.73
N ASP A 77 -1.01 -1.16 -8.59
CA ASP A 77 -0.56 -1.05 -9.97
C ASP A 77 -1.69 -0.44 -10.80
N HIS A 78 -1.35 0.25 -11.89
CA HIS A 78 -2.31 0.70 -12.91
C HIS A 78 -1.90 0.20 -14.30
N ARG A 79 -2.83 0.29 -15.27
CA ARG A 79 -2.50 0.03 -16.69
C ARG A 79 -1.52 1.08 -17.18
N TYR A 80 -0.52 0.66 -17.94
CA TYR A 80 0.32 1.62 -18.64
C TYR A 80 -0.38 2.20 -19.86
N ASP A 81 0.02 3.40 -20.24
CA ASP A 81 -0.37 3.99 -21.51
C ASP A 81 0.33 3.25 -22.64
N SER A 82 -0.45 2.65 -23.53
CA SER A 82 0.06 1.90 -24.68
C SER A 82 0.69 2.79 -25.77
N ARG A 83 0.61 4.12 -25.63
CA ARG A 83 1.15 5.11 -26.57
C ARG A 83 2.42 5.79 -26.05
N SER A 84 2.83 5.51 -24.83
CA SER A 84 4.11 5.98 -24.31
C SER A 84 5.24 5.13 -24.89
N PRO A 85 6.36 5.74 -25.31
CA PRO A 85 7.48 5.04 -25.95
C PRO A 85 8.15 4.00 -25.05
#